data_AF-U3PA62-F1
#
_entry.id   AF-U3PA62-F1
#
_cell.length_a   1.000
_cell.length_b   1.000
_cell.length_c   1.000
_cell.angle_alpha   90.00
_cell.angle_beta   90.00
_cell.angle_gamma   90.00
#
_symmetry.space_group_name_H-M   'P 1'
#
loop_
_entity.id
_entity.type
_entity.pdbx_description
1 polymer ?
#
loop_
_entity_poly.entity_id
_entity_poly.type
_entity_poly.pdbx_seq_one_letter_code
_entity_poly.pdbx_strand_id
1 'polypeptide(L)'
;MSRIVAVAPVLPARSYGQGEITAALLAMITDDPARQAVMRRIHAASGVETRSLVMPLERYRSLTSFQEANDFFIAEGASLAERAVTQALETAGLTAADVDYLLFTSVTGTSPRPPSTPSWSSGSGCAPTSNACRASDWAVSRARPGWPA
;
A
#
# COMPACT_ATOMS: atom_id res chain seq x y z
N MET A 1 -26.91 -7.99 7.11
CA MET A 1 -25.88 -7.27 7.89
C MET A 1 -24.52 -7.50 7.26
N SER A 2 -23.77 -6.43 7.03
CA SER A 2 -22.38 -6.51 6.58
C SER A 2 -21.49 -6.91 7.76
N ARG A 3 -20.49 -7.76 7.52
CA ARG A 3 -19.51 -8.19 8.53
C ARG A 3 -18.13 -8.33 7.90
N ILE A 4 -17.09 -8.10 8.69
CA ILE A 4 -15.71 -8.39 8.30
C ILE A 4 -15.48 -9.89 8.51
N VAL A 5 -15.07 -10.59 7.45
CA VAL A 5 -14.83 -12.05 7.49
C VAL A 5 -13.36 -12.41 7.69
N ALA A 6 -12.44 -11.57 7.24
CA ALA A 6 -11.00 -11.72 7.44
C ALA A 6 -10.30 -10.36 7.28
N VAL A 7 -9.11 -10.24 7.89
CA VAL A 7 -8.20 -9.10 7.75
C VAL A 7 -6.78 -9.67 7.65
N ALA A 8 -6.01 -9.20 6.68
CA ALA A 8 -4.62 -9.63 6.49
C ALA A 8 -3.69 -8.40 6.33
N PRO A 9 -2.94 -8.01 7.38
CA PRO A 9 -1.93 -6.97 7.26
C PRO A 9 -0.67 -7.52 6.60
N VAL A 10 -0.23 -6.87 5.53
CA VAL A 10 1.02 -7.23 4.83
C VAL A 10 1.96 -6.04 4.82
N LEU A 11 3.18 -6.29 5.29
CA LEU A 11 4.25 -5.29 5.32
C LEU A 11 5.37 -5.66 4.32
N PRO A 12 6.11 -4.66 3.84
CA PRO A 12 7.38 -4.89 3.16
C PRO A 12 8.37 -5.66 4.04
N ALA A 13 9.27 -6.42 3.42
CA ALA A 13 10.18 -7.31 4.13
C ALA A 13 11.29 -6.59 4.92
N ARG A 14 11.66 -5.35 4.54
CA ARG A 14 12.81 -4.66 5.10
C ARG A 14 12.38 -3.78 6.26
N SER A 15 12.71 -4.17 7.49
CA SER A 15 12.44 -3.38 8.70
C SER A 15 13.70 -2.65 9.14
N TYR A 16 13.58 -1.37 9.45
CA TYR A 16 14.67 -0.53 9.95
C TYR A 16 14.25 0.17 11.24
N GLY A 17 15.21 0.39 12.13
CA GLY A 17 15.01 1.19 13.32
C GLY A 17 14.73 2.65 12.97
N GLN A 18 13.88 3.30 13.75
CA GLN A 18 13.54 4.71 13.57
C GLN A 18 14.80 5.61 13.62
N GLY A 19 15.78 5.27 14.47
CA GLY A 19 17.06 5.96 14.54
C GLY A 19 17.87 5.89 13.24
N GLU A 20 17.90 4.71 12.60
CA GLU A 20 18.60 4.49 11.32
C GLU A 20 17.96 5.30 10.20
N ILE A 21 16.63 5.27 10.12
CA ILE A 21 15.86 6.06 9.15
C ILE A 21 16.09 7.56 9.37
N THR A 22 16.10 8.00 10.62
CA THR A 22 16.33 9.40 10.98
C THR A 22 17.72 9.85 10.53
N ALA A 23 18.75 9.05 10.80
CA ALA A 23 20.12 9.37 10.39
C ALA A 23 20.24 9.47 8.85
N ALA A 24 19.66 8.51 8.13
CA ALA A 24 19.69 8.53 6.67
C ALA A 24 18.92 9.73 6.09
N LEU A 25 17.76 10.07 6.67
CA LEU A 25 16.92 11.19 6.24
C LEU A 25 17.60 12.54 6.47
N LEU A 26 18.22 12.73 7.62
CA LEU A 26 18.90 13.97 7.96
C LEU A 26 20.03 14.28 6.99
N ALA A 27 20.81 13.26 6.62
CA ALA A 27 21.86 13.37 5.62
C ALA A 27 21.34 13.72 4.20
N MET A 28 20.04 13.61 3.95
CA MET A 28 19.42 13.96 2.66
C MET A 28 18.77 15.35 2.66
N ILE A 29 18.26 15.81 3.81
CA ILE A 29 17.40 17.00 3.86
C ILE A 29 18.17 18.28 4.19
N THR A 30 19.13 18.23 5.11
CA THR A 30 19.80 19.45 5.58
C THR A 30 21.11 19.20 6.32
N ASP A 31 22.09 20.06 6.07
CA ASP A 31 23.36 20.10 6.81
C ASP A 31 23.31 21.00 8.06
N ASP A 32 22.21 21.74 8.29
CA ASP A 32 22.04 22.66 9.42
C ASP A 32 21.88 21.88 10.74
N PRO A 33 22.85 21.98 11.68
CA PRO A 33 22.80 21.22 12.94
C PRO A 33 21.56 21.51 13.80
N ALA A 34 21.04 22.74 13.77
CA ALA A 34 19.87 23.13 14.55
C ALA A 34 18.60 22.45 14.01
N ARG A 35 18.41 22.44 12.69
CA ARG A 35 17.30 21.72 12.04
C ARG A 35 17.40 20.22 12.26
N GLN A 36 18.61 19.66 12.19
CA GLN A 36 18.81 18.25 12.46
C GLN A 36 18.42 17.87 13.89
N ALA A 37 18.76 18.71 14.88
CA ALA A 37 18.39 18.49 16.28
C ALA A 37 16.86 18.49 16.48
N VAL A 38 16.14 19.41 15.84
CA VAL A 38 14.67 19.46 15.87
C VAL A 38 14.07 18.20 15.27
N MET A 39 14.54 17.77 14.10
CA MET A 39 14.02 16.56 13.44
C MET A 39 14.28 15.30 14.27
N ARG A 40 15.46 15.16 14.89
CA ARG A 40 15.75 14.06 15.83
C ARG A 40 14.75 14.02 16.98
N ARG A 41 14.43 15.18 17.57
CA ARG A 41 13.45 15.27 18.65
C ARG A 41 12.05 14.86 18.18
N ILE A 42 11.62 15.31 17.01
CA ILE A 42 10.31 14.95 16.43
C ILE A 42 10.25 13.43 16.17
N HIS A 43 11.28 12.87 15.54
CA HIS A 43 11.33 11.44 15.24
C HIS A 43 11.40 10.57 16.49
N ALA A 44 12.10 11.00 17.55
CA ALA A 44 12.16 10.29 18.82
C ALA A 44 10.83 10.37 19.58
N ALA A 45 10.14 11.51 19.51
CA ALA A 45 8.84 11.71 20.16
C ALA A 45 7.68 10.97 19.47
N SER A 46 7.89 10.38 18.28
CA SER A 46 6.81 9.71 17.54
C SER A 46 6.43 8.33 18.11
N GLY A 47 7.20 7.78 19.06
CA GLY A 47 6.94 6.45 19.64
C GLY A 47 7.09 5.30 18.65
N VAL A 48 7.72 5.54 17.49
CA VAL A 48 7.91 4.51 16.46
C VAL A 48 9.28 3.87 16.69
N GLU A 49 9.29 2.55 16.89
CA GLU A 49 10.54 1.80 17.03
C GLU A 49 11.11 1.41 15.68
N THR A 50 10.27 0.88 14.79
CA THR A 50 10.68 0.38 13.48
C THR A 50 9.69 0.78 12.38
N ARG A 51 10.18 0.84 11.14
CA ARG A 51 9.34 1.02 9.95
C ARG A 51 9.76 0.05 8.86
N SER A 52 8.78 -0.50 8.16
CA SER A 52 9.00 -1.37 7.01
C SER A 52 9.08 -0.55 5.72
N LEU A 53 10.12 -0.76 4.91
CA LEU A 53 10.38 -0.07 3.65
C LEU A 53 10.38 -1.04 2.47
N VAL A 54 9.88 -0.56 1.32
CA VAL A 54 9.83 -1.36 0.07
C VAL A 54 11.19 -1.48 -0.62
N MET A 55 12.12 -0.55 -0.35
CA MET A 55 13.46 -0.57 -0.91
C MET A 55 14.53 -0.35 0.19
N PRO A 56 15.80 -0.71 -0.07
CA PRO A 56 16.89 -0.41 0.85
C PRO A 56 17.02 1.09 1.12
N LEU A 57 17.35 1.45 2.36
CA LEU A 57 17.40 2.84 2.83
C LEU A 57 18.35 3.71 1.99
N GLU A 58 19.45 3.13 1.54
CA GLU A 58 20.50 3.78 0.74
C GLU A 58 19.99 4.18 -0.65
N ARG A 59 19.04 3.40 -1.19
CA ARG A 59 18.50 3.59 -2.54
C ARG A 59 17.47 4.72 -2.61
N TYR A 60 16.93 5.18 -1.47
CA TYR A 60 16.01 6.33 -1.47
C TYR A 60 16.69 7.62 -1.97
N ARG A 61 18.02 7.73 -1.81
CA ARG A 61 18.81 8.87 -2.32
C ARG A 61 18.86 8.94 -3.85
N SER A 62 18.70 7.80 -4.52
CA SER A 62 18.81 7.74 -5.98
C SER A 62 17.48 8.00 -6.68
N LEU A 63 16.39 8.19 -5.95
CA LEU A 63 15.10 8.58 -6.54
C LEU A 63 15.13 10.08 -6.83
N THR A 64 15.26 10.43 -8.11
CA THR A 64 15.45 11.83 -8.53
C THR A 64 14.20 12.42 -9.15
N SER A 65 13.23 11.59 -9.52
CA SER A 65 11.98 12.03 -10.15
C SER A 65 10.75 11.41 -9.50
N PHE A 66 9.63 12.13 -9.63
CA PHE A 66 8.31 11.63 -9.24
C PHE A 66 7.94 10.35 -10.00
N GLN A 67 8.28 10.28 -11.29
CA GLN A 67 7.97 9.12 -12.12
C GLN A 67 8.66 7.86 -11.60
N GLU A 68 9.97 7.92 -11.32
CA GLU A 68 10.70 6.78 -10.75
C GLU A 68 10.08 6.31 -9.43
N ALA A 69 9.78 7.24 -8.53
CA ALA A 69 9.13 6.91 -7.26
C ALA A 69 7.75 6.28 -7.45
N ASN A 70 6.98 6.76 -8.43
CA ASN A 70 5.66 6.25 -8.75
C ASN A 70 5.70 4.85 -9.39
N ASP A 71 6.68 4.59 -10.25
CA ASP A 71 6.88 3.27 -10.86
C ASP A 71 7.22 2.21 -9.78
N PHE A 72 8.07 2.57 -8.81
CA PHE A 72 8.31 1.73 -7.63
C PHE A 72 7.06 1.50 -6.80
N PHE A 73 6.27 2.56 -6.56
CA PHE A 73 5.01 2.44 -5.84
C PHE A 73 4.04 1.48 -6.53
N ILE A 74 3.88 1.58 -7.86
CA ILE A 74 2.97 0.72 -8.62
C ILE A 74 3.41 -0.74 -8.52
N ALA A 75 4.71 -1.03 -8.73
CA ALA A 75 5.23 -2.38 -8.71
C ALA A 75 5.13 -3.03 -7.32
N GLU A 76 5.67 -2.37 -6.29
CA GLU A 76 5.72 -2.91 -4.93
C GLU A 76 4.35 -2.90 -4.26
N GLY A 77 3.55 -1.85 -4.52
CA GLY A 77 2.19 -1.72 -4.00
C GLY A 77 1.27 -2.80 -4.54
N ALA A 78 1.33 -3.12 -5.84
CA ALA A 78 0.56 -4.21 -6.43
C ALA A 78 0.92 -5.56 -5.81
N SER A 79 2.22 -5.84 -5.63
CA SER A 79 2.67 -7.09 -5.00
C SER A 79 2.21 -7.23 -3.56
N LEU A 80 2.25 -6.15 -2.77
CA LEU A 80 1.77 -6.16 -1.39
C LEU A 80 0.25 -6.33 -1.32
N ALA A 81 -0.50 -5.66 -2.20
CA ALA A 81 -1.95 -5.79 -2.29
C ALA A 81 -2.38 -7.21 -2.67
N GLU A 82 -1.70 -7.83 -3.65
CA GLU A 82 -1.95 -9.22 -4.07
C GLU A 82 -1.77 -10.18 -2.89
N ARG A 83 -0.66 -10.04 -2.15
CA ARG A 83 -0.39 -10.86 -0.95
C ARG A 83 -1.46 -10.66 0.12
N ALA A 84 -1.87 -9.42 0.37
CA ALA A 84 -2.88 -9.11 1.38
C ALA A 84 -4.25 -9.68 1.02
N VAL A 85 -4.68 -9.51 -0.24
CA VAL A 85 -5.95 -10.04 -0.73
C VAL A 85 -5.95 -11.56 -0.70
N THR A 86 -4.87 -12.19 -1.16
CA THR A 86 -4.74 -13.65 -1.17
C THR A 86 -4.82 -14.22 0.24
N GLN A 87 -4.04 -13.67 1.18
CA GLN A 87 -4.05 -14.12 2.58
C GLN A 87 -5.41 -13.89 3.25
N ALA A 88 -6.10 -12.78 2.94
CA ALA A 88 -7.43 -12.50 3.47
C ALA A 88 -8.47 -13.49 2.92
N LEU A 89 -8.43 -13.81 1.62
CA LEU A 89 -9.32 -14.79 0.99
C LEU A 89 -9.09 -16.20 1.54
N GLU A 90 -7.83 -16.62 1.66
CA GLU A 90 -7.45 -17.90 2.26
C GLU A 90 -7.95 -18.01 3.70
N THR A 91 -7.76 -16.95 4.51
CA THR A 91 -8.25 -16.91 5.90
C THR A 91 -9.78 -16.99 5.97
N ALA A 92 -10.48 -16.40 5.00
CA ALA A 92 -11.94 -16.45 4.91
C ALA A 92 -12.47 -17.75 4.26
N GLY A 93 -11.61 -18.60 3.72
CA GLY A 93 -11.99 -19.79 2.95
C GLY A 93 -12.71 -19.45 1.63
N LEU A 94 -12.39 -18.32 1.03
CA LEU A 94 -13.03 -17.81 -0.19
C LEU A 94 -12.07 -17.83 -1.37
N THR A 95 -12.63 -17.78 -2.58
CA THR A 95 -11.87 -17.62 -3.83
C THR A 95 -12.07 -16.21 -4.40
N ALA A 96 -11.27 -15.81 -5.38
CA ALA A 96 -11.48 -14.53 -6.06
C ALA A 96 -12.82 -14.48 -6.82
N ALA A 97 -13.35 -15.63 -7.26
CA ALA A 97 -14.65 -15.71 -7.94
C ALA A 97 -15.84 -15.45 -6.98
N ASP A 98 -15.60 -15.53 -5.68
CA ASP A 98 -16.58 -15.21 -4.64
C ASP A 98 -16.69 -13.71 -4.34
N VAL A 99 -15.88 -12.86 -4.98
CA VAL A 99 -15.79 -11.42 -4.70
C VAL A 99 -16.51 -10.64 -5.79
N ASP A 100 -17.56 -9.90 -5.39
CA ASP A 100 -18.30 -9.04 -6.31
C ASP A 100 -17.63 -7.67 -6.48
N TYR A 101 -17.02 -7.15 -5.39
CA TYR A 101 -16.44 -5.80 -5.37
C TYR A 101 -15.07 -5.79 -4.69
N LEU A 102 -14.13 -5.11 -5.36
CA LEU A 102 -12.83 -4.74 -4.80
C LEU A 102 -12.77 -3.22 -4.63
N LEU A 103 -12.77 -2.77 -3.37
CA LEU A 103 -12.56 -1.37 -3.04
C LEU A 103 -11.09 -1.16 -2.66
N PHE A 104 -10.45 -0.15 -3.25
CA PHE A 104 -9.07 0.18 -2.98
C PHE A 104 -8.82 1.68 -2.83
N THR A 105 -7.66 1.98 -2.26
CA THR A 105 -7.25 3.34 -1.92
C THR A 105 -5.73 3.47 -1.86
N SER A 106 -5.23 4.66 -2.18
CA SER A 106 -3.81 5.01 -2.02
C SER A 106 -3.66 6.53 -1.96
N VAL A 107 -2.69 6.98 -1.17
CA VAL A 107 -2.24 8.39 -1.13
C VAL A 107 -0.77 8.54 -1.55
N THR A 108 -0.09 7.42 -1.84
CA THR A 108 1.36 7.35 -2.04
C THR A 108 1.80 7.41 -3.50
N GLY A 109 0.89 7.18 -4.44
CA GLY A 109 1.18 7.30 -5.87
C GLY A 109 -0.09 7.35 -6.69
N THR A 110 0.04 7.83 -7.93
CA THR A 110 -1.06 7.97 -8.87
C THR A 110 -0.76 7.16 -10.12
N SER A 111 -1.67 6.27 -10.48
CA SER A 111 -1.66 5.65 -11.81
C SER A 111 -2.71 6.35 -12.65
N PRO A 112 -2.33 7.24 -13.60
CA PRO A 112 -3.28 7.78 -14.57
C PRO A 112 -3.79 6.70 -15.55
N ARG A 113 -3.10 5.56 -15.61
CA ARG A 113 -3.52 4.41 -16.38
C ARG A 113 -4.63 3.70 -15.58
N PRO A 114 -5.84 3.50 -16.13
CA PRO A 114 -6.78 2.55 -15.53
C PRO A 114 -6.02 1.24 -15.35
N PRO A 115 -6.18 0.51 -14.23
CA PRO A 115 -5.42 -0.70 -13.99
C PRO A 115 -5.51 -1.53 -15.26
N SER A 116 -4.40 -1.60 -16.01
CA SER A 116 -4.39 -2.47 -17.17
C SER A 116 -4.66 -3.83 -16.61
N THR A 117 -5.69 -4.46 -17.17
CA THR A 117 -6.20 -5.76 -16.81
C THR A 117 -5.05 -6.58 -16.23
N PRO A 118 -5.02 -6.76 -14.90
CA PRO A 118 -3.88 -7.43 -14.30
C PRO A 118 -3.76 -8.81 -14.97
N SER A 119 -2.54 -9.29 -15.24
CA SER A 119 -2.28 -10.40 -16.20
C SER A 119 -3.04 -11.71 -15.94
N TRP A 120 -3.61 -11.89 -14.74
CA TRP A 120 -4.59 -12.94 -14.39
C TRP A 120 -5.95 -12.84 -15.12
N SER A 121 -6.31 -11.70 -15.71
CA SER A 121 -7.54 -11.53 -16.49
C SER A 121 -7.59 -12.36 -17.78
N SER A 122 -6.51 -13.06 -18.12
CA SER A 122 -6.51 -14.06 -19.19
C SER A 122 -7.34 -15.31 -18.83
N GLY A 123 -7.75 -15.46 -17.55
CA GLY A 123 -8.54 -16.60 -17.09
C GLY A 123 -9.80 -16.28 -16.27
N SER A 124 -10.01 -15.02 -15.85
CA SER A 124 -11.12 -14.64 -14.98
C SER A 124 -11.87 -13.42 -15.52
N GLY A 125 -13.04 -13.66 -16.12
CA GLY A 125 -13.89 -12.67 -16.76
C GLY A 125 -14.63 -11.75 -15.78
N CYS A 126 -13.97 -10.71 -15.28
CA CYS A 126 -14.63 -9.62 -14.55
C CYS A 126 -14.87 -8.40 -15.46
N ALA A 127 -16.11 -7.90 -15.49
CA ALA A 127 -16.51 -6.71 -16.24
C ALA A 127 -16.36 -5.41 -15.40
N PRO A 128 -16.06 -4.25 -16.01
CA PRO A 128 -15.71 -3.04 -15.27
C PRO A 128 -16.92 -2.10 -15.12
N THR A 129 -17.58 -2.11 -13.97
CA THR A 129 -18.50 -1.02 -13.60
C THR A 129 -18.52 -0.78 -12.09
N SER A 130 -17.88 0.29 -11.62
CA SER A 130 -18.49 1.25 -10.66
C SER A 130 -17.48 2.27 -10.12
N ASN A 131 -17.95 3.52 -10.08
CA ASN A 131 -17.29 4.67 -9.47
C ASN A 131 -17.41 4.60 -7.94
N ALA A 132 -16.37 4.16 -7.24
CA ALA A 132 -16.29 4.28 -5.78
C ALA A 132 -14.88 4.70 -5.36
N CYS A 133 -14.50 5.93 -5.70
CA CYS A 133 -13.26 6.57 -5.26
C CYS A 133 -13.55 7.48 -4.06
N ARG A 134 -13.37 6.98 -2.84
CA ARG A 134 -12.92 7.75 -1.65
C ARG A 134 -12.82 6.83 -0.42
N ALA A 135 -11.75 7.06 0.35
CA ALA A 135 -11.45 6.55 1.68
C ALA A 135 -10.59 5.29 1.76
N SER A 136 -9.70 5.31 2.76
CA SER A 136 -8.50 4.48 2.83
C SER A 136 -8.64 3.23 3.66
N ASP A 137 -9.34 2.22 3.15
CA ASP A 137 -9.31 0.84 3.65
C ASP A 137 -9.58 -0.15 2.51
N TRP A 138 -8.89 -1.29 2.51
CA TRP A 138 -9.17 -2.38 1.58
C TRP A 138 -10.37 -3.18 2.11
N ALA A 139 -11.55 -2.90 1.56
CA ALA A 139 -12.78 -3.59 1.92
C ALA A 139 -13.19 -4.51 0.77
N VAL A 140 -13.23 -5.82 1.04
CA VAL A 140 -13.77 -6.83 0.14
C VAL A 140 -15.20 -7.13 0.60
N SER A 141 -16.18 -6.94 -0.28
CA SER A 141 -17.59 -7.15 0.05
C SER A 141 -18.24 -8.12 -0.94
N ARG A 142 -19.02 -9.07 -0.42
CA ARG A 142 -20.01 -9.82 -1.20
C ARG A 142 -21.35 -9.09 -1.20
N ALA A 143 -21.90 -8.85 -2.38
CA ALA A 143 -23.31 -8.47 -2.51
C ALA A 143 -24.17 -9.74 -2.55
N ARG A 144 -25.33 -9.71 -1.87
CA ARG A 144 -26.34 -10.76 -2.03
C ARG A 144 -27.11 -10.52 -3.35
N PRO A 145 -27.61 -11.57 -4.03
CA PRO A 145 -28.46 -11.41 -5.20
C PRO A 145 -29.77 -10.73 -4.78
N GLY A 146 -30.09 -9.55 -5.36
CA GLY A 146 -31.43 -8.96 -5.27
C GLY A 146 -31.58 -7.49 -4.83
N TRP A 147 -30.52 -6.67 -4.82
CA TRP A 147 -30.68 -5.23 -4.52
C TRP A 147 -30.74 -4.39 -5.82
N PRO A 148 -31.76 -3.52 -6.02
CA PRO A 148 -31.82 -2.62 -7.18
C PRO A 148 -30.83 -1.46 -7.02
N ALA A 149 -30.25 -1.05 -8.15
CA ALA A 149 -29.18 -0.06 -8.30
C ALA A 149 -29.48 1.32 -7.70
#